data_AF-A0A921E770-F1
#
_entry.id   AF-A0A921E770-F1
#
_cell.length_a   1.000
_cell.length_b   1.000
_cell.length_c   1.000
_cell.angle_alpha   90.00
_cell.angle_beta   90.00
_cell.angle_gamma   90.00
#
_symmetry.space_group_name_H-M   'P 1'
#
loop_
_entity.id
_entity.type
_entity.pdbx_description
1 polymer ?
#
loop_
_entity_poly.entity_id
_entity_poly.type
_entity_poly.pdbx_seq_one_letter_code
_entity_poly.pdbx_strand_id
1 'polypeptide(L)'
;MTHGDGQGNLNGPGLPPEPVDALEERSPAAPPGEPVTLAESLMREAGWGPENFGTEGPNPPYLRIGGKLWVTLTEVEPCFSSFRRDRGLFRSKISMADHFAKYDAIMVDPLAFEECFGPGEGTETVFPFGAWLEIREVGFGGLELWGKRQGTVTLPLDALAVASAIWLRKGARRAEHRQGEA
;
A
#
# COMPACT_ATOMS: atom_id res chain seq x y z
N MET A 1 34.86 75.70 26.05
CA MET A 1 33.54 76.37 26.01
C MET A 1 32.77 75.78 24.85
N THR A 2 31.77 74.97 25.20
CA THR A 2 30.51 74.64 24.49
C THR A 2 30.41 74.95 22.98
N HIS A 3 30.27 73.88 22.18
CA HIS A 3 29.29 73.86 21.08
C HIS A 3 28.49 72.56 21.16
N GLY A 4 27.17 72.74 21.29
CA GLY A 4 26.19 71.68 21.47
C GLY A 4 25.54 71.26 20.15
N ASP A 5 25.22 69.96 20.14
CA ASP A 5 24.07 69.24 19.60
C ASP A 5 23.40 69.64 18.29
N GLY A 6 23.35 68.64 17.40
CA GLY A 6 22.51 68.61 16.21
C GLY A 6 22.55 67.23 15.54
N GLN A 7 22.04 66.19 16.22
CA GLN A 7 21.76 64.87 15.64
C GLN A 7 20.51 64.91 14.75
N GLY A 8 20.46 64.01 13.75
CA GLY A 8 19.21 63.28 13.47
C GLY A 8 18.60 63.36 12.07
N ASN A 9 19.38 62.98 11.06
CA ASN A 9 19.03 62.05 9.96
C ASN A 9 17.57 61.93 9.42
N LEU A 10 17.38 62.49 8.24
CA LEU A 10 16.86 61.93 6.97
C LEU A 10 15.92 60.70 6.98
N ASN A 11 14.68 60.95 6.51
CA ASN A 11 13.91 60.24 5.48
C ASN A 11 14.07 58.71 5.34
N GLY A 12 13.05 57.95 5.75
CA GLY A 12 12.81 56.57 5.29
C GLY A 12 11.55 56.48 4.42
N PRO A 13 11.62 56.01 3.16
CA PRO A 13 10.43 55.55 2.44
C PRO A 13 10.10 54.11 2.84
N GLY A 14 8.83 53.88 3.21
CA GLY A 14 8.31 52.59 3.63
C GLY A 14 8.33 51.55 2.52
N LEU A 15 8.97 50.41 2.81
CA LEU A 15 8.81 49.16 2.05
C LEU A 15 7.50 48.47 2.48
N PRO A 16 6.75 47.83 1.56
CA PRO A 16 5.66 46.95 1.93
C PRO A 16 6.21 45.71 2.68
N PRO A 17 5.47 45.17 3.67
CA PRO A 17 5.90 43.98 4.40
C PRO A 17 6.01 42.78 3.45
N GLU A 18 7.09 42.02 3.60
CA GLU A 18 7.32 40.74 2.91
C GLU A 18 6.12 39.79 3.13
N PRO A 19 5.75 38.96 2.13
CA PRO A 19 4.71 37.96 2.34
C PRO A 19 5.23 36.97 3.38
N VAL A 20 4.63 37.04 4.56
CA VAL A 20 4.75 36.05 5.63
C VAL A 20 4.58 34.66 5.05
N ASP A 21 5.50 33.78 5.42
CA ASP A 21 5.42 32.33 5.24
C ASP A 21 3.99 31.87 5.51
N ALA A 22 3.25 31.57 4.44
CA ALA A 22 2.10 30.70 4.52
C ALA A 22 2.67 29.31 4.81
N LEU A 23 2.94 29.04 6.10
CA LEU A 23 2.98 27.70 6.63
C LEU A 23 1.66 27.06 6.20
N GLU A 24 1.71 26.30 5.10
CA GLU A 24 0.66 25.36 4.75
C GLU A 24 0.46 24.50 5.99
N GLU A 25 -0.60 24.82 6.71
CA GLU A 25 -1.12 24.05 7.82
C GLU A 25 -1.55 22.71 7.21
N ARG A 26 -0.58 21.80 7.09
CA ARG A 26 -0.78 20.44 6.63
C ARG A 26 -1.77 19.85 7.61
N SER A 27 -3.03 19.82 7.18
CA SER A 27 -4.11 19.18 7.93
C SER A 27 -3.61 17.82 8.40
N PRO A 28 -3.82 17.46 9.68
CA PRO A 28 -3.34 16.18 10.18
C PRO A 28 -3.93 15.10 9.30
N ALA A 29 -3.06 14.34 8.64
CA ALA A 29 -3.46 13.25 7.78
C ALA A 29 -4.40 12.35 8.58
N ALA A 30 -5.61 12.11 8.05
CA ALA A 30 -6.59 11.23 8.68
C ALA A 30 -5.93 9.93 9.17
N PRO A 31 -6.37 9.37 10.31
CA PRO A 31 -5.76 8.15 10.81
C PRO A 31 -5.87 7.05 9.73
N PRO A 32 -4.80 6.25 9.53
CA PRO A 32 -4.86 5.15 8.58
C PRO A 32 -6.02 4.21 8.94
N GLY A 33 -6.66 3.64 7.91
CA GLY A 33 -7.74 2.69 8.13
C GLY A 33 -7.27 1.44 8.87
N GLU A 34 -8.19 0.75 9.53
CA GLU A 34 -7.88 -0.51 10.22
C GLU A 34 -7.22 -1.51 9.25
N PRO A 35 -6.07 -2.12 9.61
CA PRO A 35 -5.44 -3.14 8.81
C PRO A 35 -6.36 -4.34 8.58
N VAL A 36 -6.32 -4.89 7.38
CA VAL A 36 -7.03 -6.13 7.00
C VAL A 36 -6.07 -7.09 6.34
N THR A 37 -6.29 -8.39 6.49
CA THR A 37 -5.53 -9.37 5.72
C THR A 37 -5.89 -9.31 4.23
N LEU A 38 -4.99 -9.79 3.37
CA LEU A 38 -5.28 -9.92 1.93
C LEU A 38 -6.51 -10.81 1.71
N ALA A 39 -6.67 -11.88 2.49
CA ALA A 39 -7.85 -12.73 2.44
C ALA A 39 -9.14 -11.97 2.75
N GLU A 40 -9.18 -11.24 3.87
CA GLU A 40 -10.35 -10.45 4.26
C GLU A 40 -10.67 -9.36 3.23
N SER A 41 -9.65 -8.73 2.66
CA SER A 41 -9.84 -7.70 1.64
C SER A 41 -10.53 -8.26 0.38
N LEU A 42 -10.16 -9.46 -0.05
CA LEU A 42 -10.78 -10.13 -1.19
C LEU A 42 -12.22 -10.56 -0.86
N MET A 43 -12.47 -11.01 0.38
CA MET A 43 -13.83 -11.34 0.79
C MET A 43 -14.75 -10.12 0.85
N ARG A 44 -14.28 -9.04 1.50
CA ARG A 44 -15.08 -7.83 1.74
C ARG A 44 -15.29 -6.99 0.48
N GLU A 45 -14.30 -6.94 -0.41
CA GLU A 45 -14.30 -5.98 -1.52
C GLU A 45 -14.36 -6.62 -2.91
N ALA A 46 -13.94 -7.88 -3.05
CA ALA A 46 -13.94 -8.59 -4.32
C ALA A 46 -15.09 -9.62 -4.44
N GLY A 47 -15.90 -9.76 -3.38
CA GLY A 47 -17.05 -10.66 -3.34
C GLY A 47 -16.68 -12.13 -3.27
N TRP A 48 -15.45 -12.46 -2.83
CA TRP A 48 -15.03 -13.84 -2.62
C TRP A 48 -15.60 -14.40 -1.31
N GLY A 49 -15.95 -15.67 -1.32
CA GLY A 49 -16.25 -16.44 -0.12
C GLY A 49 -15.05 -17.28 0.33
N PRO A 50 -15.10 -17.88 1.53
CA PRO A 50 -14.07 -18.81 2.01
C PRO A 50 -13.75 -19.95 1.03
N GLU A 51 -14.73 -20.39 0.25
CA GLU A 51 -14.59 -21.44 -0.76
C GLU A 51 -13.70 -21.08 -1.96
N ASN A 52 -13.36 -19.80 -2.13
CA ASN A 52 -12.46 -19.36 -3.20
C ASN A 52 -10.98 -19.61 -2.87
N PHE A 53 -10.68 -19.90 -1.61
CA PHE A 53 -9.33 -20.06 -1.11
C PHE A 53 -8.95 -21.53 -0.95
N GLY A 54 -7.65 -21.82 -1.02
CA GLY A 54 -7.11 -23.11 -0.65
C GLY A 54 -7.10 -23.24 0.87
N THR A 55 -7.43 -24.43 1.36
CA THR A 55 -7.40 -24.74 2.80
C THR A 55 -6.40 -25.84 3.14
N GLU A 56 -5.72 -26.39 2.14
CA GLU A 56 -4.73 -27.44 2.30
C GLU A 56 -3.36 -26.82 2.61
N GLY A 57 -2.96 -26.87 3.88
CA GLY A 57 -1.67 -26.38 4.35
C GLY A 57 -1.73 -25.90 5.80
N PRO A 58 -0.58 -25.55 6.40
CA PRO A 58 -0.49 -25.11 7.80
C PRO A 58 -1.14 -23.75 8.08
N ASN A 59 -1.16 -22.83 7.11
CA ASN A 59 -1.55 -21.42 7.28
C ASN A 59 -2.58 -20.94 6.25
N PRO A 60 -3.75 -21.59 6.14
CA PRO A 60 -4.81 -21.11 5.26
C PRO A 60 -5.32 -19.72 5.71
N PRO A 61 -5.96 -18.94 4.81
CA PRO A 61 -6.33 -19.29 3.43
C PRO A 61 -5.23 -19.01 2.38
N TYR A 62 -5.19 -19.86 1.35
CA TYR A 62 -4.24 -19.73 0.23
C TYR A 62 -4.88 -19.17 -1.05
N LEU A 63 -4.08 -18.47 -1.85
CA LEU A 63 -4.43 -17.94 -3.18
C LEU A 63 -3.69 -18.70 -4.28
N ARG A 64 -4.31 -18.81 -5.47
CA ARG A 64 -3.58 -19.20 -6.68
C ARG A 64 -3.08 -17.98 -7.40
N ILE A 65 -1.80 -18.01 -7.72
CA ILE A 65 -1.07 -16.99 -8.45
C ILE A 65 -0.35 -17.70 -9.61
N GLY A 66 -0.29 -17.08 -10.79
CA GLY A 66 0.52 -17.63 -11.91
C GLY A 66 -0.09 -18.75 -12.75
N GLY A 67 -1.33 -19.22 -12.49
CA GLY A 67 -1.97 -20.24 -13.33
C GLY A 67 -2.79 -19.71 -14.51
N LYS A 68 -3.16 -18.42 -14.49
CA LYS A 68 -4.01 -17.78 -15.49
C LYS A 68 -3.71 -16.27 -15.51
N LEU A 69 -3.38 -15.73 -16.68
CA LEU A 69 -3.27 -14.27 -16.86
C LEU A 69 -4.67 -13.64 -16.82
N TRP A 70 -4.76 -12.41 -16.32
CA TRP A 70 -5.87 -11.54 -16.71
C TRP A 70 -5.44 -10.88 -18.03
N VAL A 71 -6.22 -11.14 -19.08
CA VAL A 71 -5.99 -10.58 -20.40
C VAL A 71 -7.21 -9.73 -20.69
N THR A 72 -7.02 -8.42 -20.73
CA THR A 72 -7.98 -7.51 -21.35
C THR A 72 -7.59 -7.27 -22.79
N LEU A 73 -8.41 -6.51 -23.52
CA LEU A 73 -8.06 -6.06 -24.87
C LEU A 73 -6.83 -5.14 -24.89
N THR A 74 -6.40 -4.60 -23.73
CA THR A 74 -5.39 -3.55 -23.63
C THR A 74 -4.20 -3.92 -22.74
N GLU A 75 -4.36 -4.84 -21.79
CA GLU A 75 -3.34 -5.11 -20.75
C GLU A 75 -3.30 -6.60 -20.36
N VAL A 76 -2.09 -7.07 -20.04
CA VAL A 76 -1.82 -8.39 -19.45
C VAL A 76 -1.21 -8.13 -18.08
N GLU A 77 -1.82 -8.66 -17.03
CA GLU A 77 -1.35 -8.44 -15.65
C GLU A 77 -1.51 -9.70 -14.76
N PRO A 78 -0.77 -9.78 -13.65
CA PRO A 78 -0.98 -10.84 -12.66
C PRO A 78 -2.34 -10.70 -11.97
N CYS A 79 -2.96 -11.83 -11.64
CA CYS A 79 -4.26 -11.86 -10.98
C CYS A 79 -4.33 -12.93 -9.90
N PHE A 80 -5.12 -12.67 -8.87
CA PHE A 80 -5.54 -13.70 -7.92
C PHE A 80 -6.58 -14.59 -8.59
N SER A 81 -6.38 -15.90 -8.52
CA SER A 81 -7.32 -16.90 -9.05
C SER A 81 -7.93 -17.74 -7.93
N SER A 82 -9.23 -17.99 -8.03
CA SER A 82 -9.95 -18.88 -7.12
C SER A 82 -9.47 -20.33 -7.25
N PHE A 83 -9.35 -21.04 -6.11
CA PHE A 83 -9.10 -22.49 -6.09
C PHE A 83 -10.28 -23.29 -6.63
N ARG A 84 -11.50 -22.82 -6.37
CA ARG A 84 -12.72 -23.37 -6.97
C ARG A 84 -12.83 -22.90 -8.41
N ARG A 85 -12.88 -23.85 -9.35
CA ARG A 85 -13.33 -23.58 -10.72
C ARG A 85 -14.83 -23.44 -10.68
N ASP A 86 -15.34 -22.23 -10.83
CA ASP A 86 -16.78 -22.06 -10.94
C ASP A 86 -17.27 -22.18 -12.39
N ARG A 87 -18.46 -22.76 -12.54
CA ARG A 87 -19.24 -22.83 -13.79
C ARG A 87 -20.34 -21.74 -13.84
N GLY A 88 -20.32 -20.78 -12.90
CA GLY A 88 -21.32 -19.70 -12.76
C GLY A 88 -20.75 -18.26 -12.77
N LEU A 89 -21.59 -17.29 -12.41
CA LEU A 89 -21.37 -15.82 -12.44
C LEU A 89 -20.31 -15.27 -11.45
N PHE A 90 -19.60 -16.12 -10.70
CA PHE A 90 -18.63 -15.67 -9.70
C PHE A 90 -17.33 -15.17 -10.35
N ARG A 91 -16.78 -14.06 -9.82
CA ARG A 91 -15.49 -13.49 -10.26
C ARG A 91 -14.34 -14.40 -9.85
N SER A 92 -14.08 -15.43 -10.66
CA SER A 92 -13.01 -16.41 -10.41
C SER A 92 -11.59 -15.85 -10.51
N LYS A 93 -11.44 -14.60 -10.99
CA LYS A 93 -10.17 -13.87 -11.10
C LYS A 93 -10.34 -12.44 -10.61
N ILE A 94 -9.35 -11.93 -9.90
CA ILE A 94 -9.27 -10.54 -9.42
C ILE A 94 -7.94 -9.96 -9.87
N SER A 95 -7.99 -8.81 -10.55
CA SER A 95 -6.80 -8.03 -10.92
C SER A 95 -6.00 -7.66 -9.66
N MET A 96 -4.69 -7.92 -9.67
CA MET A 96 -3.83 -7.50 -8.57
C MET A 96 -3.67 -5.97 -8.56
N ALA A 97 -3.49 -5.33 -9.73
CA ALA A 97 -3.32 -3.89 -9.81
C ALA A 97 -4.55 -3.15 -9.29
N ASP A 98 -5.76 -3.49 -9.77
CA ASP A 98 -7.00 -2.86 -9.32
C ASP A 98 -7.25 -3.10 -7.83
N HIS A 99 -6.91 -4.28 -7.33
CA HIS A 99 -7.10 -4.59 -5.92
C HIS A 99 -6.15 -3.81 -5.03
N PHE A 100 -4.85 -3.84 -5.35
CA PHE A 100 -3.83 -3.13 -4.57
C PHE A 100 -3.94 -1.61 -4.70
N ALA A 101 -4.48 -1.07 -5.80
CA ALA A 101 -4.73 0.36 -5.95
C ALA A 101 -5.67 0.95 -4.88
N LYS A 102 -6.42 0.12 -4.16
CA LYS A 102 -7.29 0.53 -3.04
C LYS A 102 -6.54 0.72 -1.72
N TYR A 103 -5.30 0.27 -1.64
CA TYR A 103 -4.47 0.24 -0.45
C TYR A 103 -3.21 1.07 -0.68
N ASP A 104 -2.71 1.68 0.39
CA ASP A 104 -1.51 2.52 0.28
C ASP A 104 -0.26 1.79 0.80
N ALA A 105 -0.44 0.78 1.65
CA ALA A 105 0.68 0.01 2.16
C ALA A 105 0.33 -1.45 2.44
N ILE A 106 1.37 -2.28 2.41
CA ILE A 106 1.37 -3.71 2.67
C ILE A 106 2.37 -4.02 3.79
N MET A 107 2.08 -5.05 4.57
CA MET A 107 3.00 -5.65 5.52
C MET A 107 2.98 -7.15 5.32
N VAL A 108 4.17 -7.76 5.37
CA VAL A 108 4.37 -9.18 5.10
C VAL A 108 4.90 -9.84 6.36
N ASP A 109 4.23 -10.89 6.80
CA ASP A 109 4.71 -11.78 7.86
C ASP A 109 5.80 -12.73 7.28
N PRO A 110 6.90 -12.98 8.00
CA PRO A 110 7.96 -13.89 7.53
C PRO A 110 7.45 -15.27 7.12
N LEU A 111 6.35 -15.73 7.72
CA LEU A 111 5.70 -16.99 7.39
C LEU A 111 5.37 -17.13 5.90
N ALA A 112 4.99 -16.04 5.23
CA ALA A 112 4.69 -16.05 3.79
C ALA A 112 5.89 -16.52 2.96
N PHE A 113 7.10 -16.19 3.39
CA PHE A 113 8.32 -16.61 2.71
C PHE A 113 8.75 -18.01 3.12
N GLU A 114 8.69 -18.33 4.40
CA GLU A 114 9.07 -19.65 4.89
C GLU A 114 8.24 -20.77 4.24
N GLU A 115 6.96 -20.50 4.00
CA GLU A 115 6.06 -21.47 3.38
C GLU A 115 6.25 -21.60 1.86
N CYS A 116 6.56 -20.50 1.17
CA CYS A 116 6.72 -20.52 -0.29
C CYS A 116 8.13 -20.91 -0.74
N PHE A 117 9.16 -20.54 0.02
CA PHE A 117 10.56 -20.66 -0.38
C PHE A 117 11.39 -21.57 0.54
N GLY A 118 10.87 -21.92 1.71
CA GLY A 118 11.45 -22.88 2.63
C GLY A 118 11.97 -22.25 3.93
N PRO A 119 12.36 -23.10 4.92
CA PRO A 119 12.78 -22.63 6.23
C PRO A 119 14.00 -21.70 6.18
N GLY A 120 13.96 -20.58 6.90
CA GLY A 120 15.07 -19.61 6.98
C GLY A 120 14.98 -18.46 5.95
N GLU A 121 14.02 -18.50 5.04
CA GLU A 121 13.77 -17.40 4.09
C GLU A 121 13.02 -16.22 4.74
N GLY A 122 12.41 -16.44 5.92
CA GLY A 122 11.72 -15.42 6.73
C GLY A 122 12.64 -14.50 7.55
N THR A 123 13.77 -14.07 6.99
CA THR A 123 14.76 -13.23 7.72
C THR A 123 14.83 -11.79 7.20
N GLU A 124 15.19 -10.85 8.06
CA GLU A 124 15.29 -9.42 7.70
C GLU A 124 16.33 -9.13 6.60
N THR A 125 17.29 -10.05 6.39
CA THR A 125 18.27 -9.95 5.30
C THR A 125 17.66 -10.25 3.93
N VAL A 126 16.53 -10.96 3.87
CA VAL A 126 15.82 -11.33 2.65
C VAL A 126 14.76 -10.29 2.32
N PHE A 127 13.95 -9.90 3.30
CA PHE A 127 12.87 -8.93 3.12
C PHE A 127 12.56 -8.21 4.44
N PRO A 128 12.12 -6.94 4.41
CA PRO A 128 11.79 -6.21 5.65
C PRO A 128 10.41 -6.59 6.19
N PHE A 129 10.33 -7.77 6.78
CA PHE A 129 9.12 -8.31 7.39
C PHE A 129 8.63 -7.46 8.57
N GLY A 130 7.31 -7.50 8.83
CA GLY A 130 6.67 -6.75 9.90
C GLY A 130 6.70 -5.22 9.75
N ALA A 131 7.29 -4.70 8.67
CA ALA A 131 7.26 -3.29 8.32
C ALA A 131 6.12 -3.00 7.33
N TRP A 132 5.49 -1.83 7.49
CA TRP A 132 4.56 -1.31 6.50
C TRP A 132 5.33 -0.63 5.38
N LEU A 133 5.17 -1.14 4.17
CA LEU A 133 5.83 -0.67 2.96
C LEU A 133 4.79 -0.07 2.01
N GLU A 134 5.09 1.08 1.41
CA GLU A 134 4.22 1.73 0.46
C GLU A 134 4.16 0.92 -0.84
N ILE A 135 2.96 0.68 -1.35
CA ILE A 135 2.76 -0.01 -2.63
C ILE A 135 3.05 0.98 -3.76
N ARG A 136 3.94 0.62 -4.70
CA ARG A 136 4.30 1.45 -5.85
C ARG A 136 3.73 0.92 -7.15
N GLU A 137 4.09 -0.31 -7.49
CA GLU A 137 3.73 -0.90 -8.79
C GLU A 137 3.51 -2.41 -8.65
N VAL A 138 2.58 -2.94 -9.44
CA VAL A 138 2.30 -4.37 -9.55
C VAL A 138 2.81 -4.83 -10.91
N GLY A 139 3.80 -5.71 -10.93
CA GLY A 139 4.37 -6.26 -12.16
C GLY A 139 4.49 -7.78 -12.13
N PHE A 140 4.85 -8.36 -13.28
CA PHE A 140 5.08 -9.82 -13.37
C PHE A 140 6.29 -10.30 -12.57
N GLY A 141 7.26 -9.42 -12.32
CA GLY A 141 8.42 -9.72 -11.48
C GLY A 141 8.13 -9.65 -9.98
N GLY A 142 6.97 -9.13 -9.57
CA GLY A 142 6.65 -8.89 -8.17
C GLY A 142 5.92 -7.57 -7.95
N LEU A 143 5.64 -7.30 -6.67
CA LEU A 143 5.11 -6.04 -6.19
C LEU A 143 6.28 -5.13 -5.79
N GLU A 144 6.42 -3.98 -6.44
CA GLU A 144 7.40 -2.98 -6.03
C GLU A 144 6.90 -2.19 -4.83
N LEU A 145 7.71 -2.18 -3.78
CA LEU A 145 7.39 -1.62 -2.49
C LEU A 145 8.46 -0.63 -2.04
N TRP A 146 8.08 0.35 -1.24
CA TRP A 146 9.01 1.32 -0.69
C TRP A 146 8.90 1.43 0.83
N GLY A 147 10.02 1.19 1.51
CA GLY A 147 10.16 1.41 2.95
C GLY A 147 11.05 2.62 3.23
N LYS A 148 10.65 3.49 4.16
CA LYS A 148 11.44 4.69 4.51
C LYS A 148 12.88 4.37 4.94
N ARG A 149 13.09 3.23 5.61
CA ARG A 149 14.42 2.81 6.10
C ARG A 149 15.13 1.85 5.14
N GLN A 150 14.39 1.20 4.25
CA GLN A 150 14.86 0.10 3.43
C GLN A 150 15.06 0.48 1.96
N GLY A 151 14.44 1.58 1.51
CA GLY A 151 14.39 1.93 0.10
C GLY A 151 13.38 1.07 -0.65
N THR A 152 13.62 0.90 -1.95
CA THR A 152 12.80 0.07 -2.82
C THR A 152 13.12 -1.40 -2.61
N VAL A 153 12.08 -2.22 -2.43
CA VAL A 153 12.17 -3.68 -2.33
C VAL A 153 11.10 -4.31 -3.20
N THR A 154 11.36 -5.51 -3.72
CA THR A 154 10.41 -6.25 -4.54
C THR A 154 9.89 -7.44 -3.75
N LEU A 155 8.56 -7.53 -3.58
CA LEU A 155 7.90 -8.69 -3.02
C LEU A 155 7.57 -9.69 -4.14
N PRO A 156 8.12 -10.92 -4.12
CA PRO A 156 7.77 -11.95 -5.10
C PRO A 156 6.28 -12.27 -5.06
N LEU A 157 5.68 -12.49 -6.23
CA LEU A 157 4.24 -12.77 -6.32
C LEU A 157 3.84 -14.04 -5.56
N ASP A 158 4.71 -15.05 -5.52
CA ASP A 158 4.42 -16.32 -4.85
C ASP A 158 4.21 -16.16 -3.34
N ALA A 159 4.88 -15.19 -2.70
CA ALA A 159 4.67 -14.90 -1.27
C ALA A 159 3.23 -14.43 -0.98
N LEU A 160 2.56 -13.81 -1.95
CA LEU A 160 1.16 -13.40 -1.80
C LEU A 160 0.19 -14.59 -1.76
N ALA A 161 0.65 -15.81 -2.07
CA ALA A 161 -0.18 -17.01 -2.01
C ALA A 161 -0.66 -17.31 -0.59
N VAL A 162 0.10 -16.94 0.45
CA VAL A 162 -0.27 -17.14 1.87
C VAL A 162 -1.05 -15.92 2.35
N ALA A 163 -2.33 -15.81 1.96
CA ALA A 163 -3.10 -14.57 2.11
C ALA A 163 -3.43 -14.18 3.55
N SER A 164 -3.32 -15.12 4.50
CA SER A 164 -3.36 -14.88 5.95
C SER A 164 -2.16 -14.08 6.47
N ALA A 165 -1.00 -14.24 5.82
CA ALA A 165 0.28 -13.65 6.21
C ALA A 165 0.55 -12.28 5.57
N ILE A 166 -0.39 -11.78 4.76
CA ILE A 166 -0.28 -10.51 4.07
C ILE A 166 -1.32 -9.54 4.64
N TRP A 167 -0.85 -8.38 5.10
CA TRP A 167 -1.68 -7.34 5.68
C TRP A 167 -1.69 -6.11 4.79
N LEU A 168 -2.85 -5.47 4.68
CA LEU A 168 -3.08 -4.30 3.86
C LEU A 168 -3.69 -3.18 4.70
N ARG A 169 -3.31 -1.95 4.40
CA ARG A 169 -3.93 -0.76 5.01
C ARG A 169 -4.21 0.31 3.98
N LYS A 170 -5.32 1.02 4.19
CA LYS A 170 -5.62 2.26 3.47
C LYS A 170 -4.93 3.39 4.20
N GLY A 171 -4.28 4.27 3.47
CA GLY A 171 -3.72 5.48 4.02
C GLY A 171 -4.78 6.56 4.19
N ALA A 172 -4.39 7.58 4.95
CA ALA A 172 -5.19 8.75 5.29
C ALA A 172 -5.98 9.34 4.11
N ARG A 173 -5.29 9.50 2.96
CA ARG A 173 -5.81 10.21 1.79
C ARG A 173 -6.91 9.47 1.04
N ARG A 174 -7.10 8.16 1.26
CA ARG A 174 -8.13 7.36 0.58
C ARG A 174 -9.37 7.09 1.41
N ALA A 175 -9.36 7.39 2.71
CA ALA A 175 -10.53 7.24 3.58
C ALA A 175 -11.64 8.27 3.27
N GLU A 176 -11.26 9.43 2.71
CA GLU A 176 -12.17 10.55 2.44
C GLU A 176 -13.06 10.33 1.21
N HIS A 177 -12.62 9.54 0.23
CA HIS A 177 -13.34 9.35 -1.05
C HIS A 177 -14.62 8.47 -0.95
N ARG A 178 -14.97 7.96 0.25
CA ARG A 178 -16.22 7.23 0.50
C ARG A 178 -17.24 7.97 1.36
N GLN A 179 -16.93 9.17 1.86
CA GLN A 179 -17.88 9.95 2.70
C GLN A 179 -18.66 11.02 1.92
N GLY A 180 -18.54 11.08 0.59
CA GLY A 180 -19.20 12.09 -0.26
C GLY A 180 -20.44 11.61 -1.03
N GLU A 181 -20.86 10.35 -0.89
CA GLU A 181 -22.09 9.84 -1.52
C GLU A 181 -23.06 9.35 -0.43
N ALA A 182 -23.83 10.28 0.13
CA ALA A 182 -25.04 10.01 0.90
C ALA A 182 -26.12 11.03 0.50
#